data_AF-A0A316N8P7-F1
#
_entry.id   AF-A0A316N8P7-F1
#
_cell.length_a   1.000
_cell.length_b   1.000
_cell.length_c   1.000
_cell.angle_alpha   90.00
_cell.angle_beta   90.00
_cell.angle_gamma   90.00
#
_symmetry.space_group_name_H-M   'P 1'
#
loop_
_entity.id
_entity.type
_entity.pdbx_description
1 polymer ?
#
loop_
_entity_poly.entity_id
_entity_poly.type
_entity_poly.pdbx_seq_one_letter_code
_entity_poly.pdbx_strand_id
1 'polypeptide(L)'
;MGRKSTLRRLPPEIQNEINRILSEGRLTLDELLEHLRGIGVEGVSRSALGRQKQKIDKVAAKLRQSREITSALVRELGEDSTAGEQGRLLVETLRGMVYDHLQECIDEGAPVDPKNLMTLARALKDMAQATRMSQDYELKLKEEARREAERKVEEAASRAAAQSAGLTPEQALERMKAIYRGEA
;
A
#
# COMPACT_ATOMS: atom_id res chain seq x y z
N MET A 1 25.60 -2.09 -33.10
CA MET A 1 24.52 -1.74 -32.15
C MET A 1 23.31 -2.64 -32.42
N GLY A 2 22.77 -3.32 -31.41
CA GLY A 2 21.61 -4.21 -31.59
C GLY A 2 20.37 -3.45 -32.06
N ARG A 3 19.73 -3.91 -33.15
CA ARG A 3 18.53 -3.30 -33.73
C ARG A 3 17.43 -3.22 -32.66
N LYS A 4 16.91 -2.01 -32.38
CA LYS A 4 15.77 -1.81 -31.47
C LYS A 4 14.61 -2.73 -31.91
N SER A 5 14.00 -3.44 -30.95
CA SER A 5 12.88 -4.36 -31.19
C SER A 5 11.79 -3.70 -32.05
N THR A 6 11.28 -4.39 -33.07
CA THR A 6 10.17 -3.89 -33.91
C THR A 6 8.94 -3.59 -33.08
N LEU A 7 8.73 -4.33 -31.99
CA LEU A 7 7.65 -4.07 -31.01
C LEU A 7 7.73 -2.68 -30.38
N ARG A 8 8.93 -2.13 -30.13
CA ARG A 8 9.08 -0.79 -29.50
C ARG A 8 8.69 0.37 -30.43
N ARG A 9 8.50 0.10 -31.72
CA ARG A 9 8.12 1.10 -32.72
C ARG A 9 6.62 1.17 -32.95
N LEU A 10 5.86 0.23 -32.38
CA LEU A 10 4.41 0.19 -32.50
C LEU A 10 3.77 1.30 -31.64
N PRO A 11 2.54 1.74 -31.98
CA PRO A 11 1.76 2.59 -31.10
C PRO A 11 1.62 1.99 -29.68
N PRO A 12 1.63 2.81 -28.62
CA PRO A 12 1.52 2.34 -27.23
C PRO A 12 0.33 1.42 -26.97
N GLU A 13 -0.81 1.71 -27.61
CA GLU A 13 -2.05 0.94 -27.49
C GLU A 13 -1.85 -0.50 -27.95
N ILE A 14 -1.17 -0.68 -29.10
CA ILE A 14 -0.86 -2.00 -29.67
C ILE A 14 0.18 -2.72 -28.81
N GLN A 15 1.19 -2.00 -28.29
CA GLN A 15 2.17 -2.59 -27.37
C GLN A 15 1.50 -3.13 -26.11
N ASN A 16 0.57 -2.37 -25.53
CA ASN A 16 -0.17 -2.75 -24.34
C ASN A 16 -1.06 -3.97 -24.60
N GLU A 17 -1.75 -4.02 -25.74
CA GLU A 17 -2.58 -5.16 -26.11
C GLU A 17 -1.75 -6.42 -26.33
N ILE A 18 -0.60 -6.32 -27.01
CA ILE A 18 0.36 -7.44 -27.15
C ILE A 18 0.81 -7.93 -25.78
N ASN A 19 1.19 -7.03 -24.88
CA ASN A 19 1.62 -7.40 -23.54
C ASN A 19 0.50 -8.09 -22.74
N ARG A 20 -0.73 -7.60 -22.87
CA ARG A 20 -1.92 -8.19 -22.24
C ARG A 20 -2.13 -9.63 -22.73
N ILE A 21 -2.21 -9.84 -24.04
CA ILE A 21 -2.43 -11.17 -24.63
C ILE A 21 -1.30 -12.13 -24.24
N LEU A 22 -0.04 -11.69 -24.29
CA LEU A 22 1.11 -12.50 -23.92
C LEU A 22 1.11 -12.89 -22.43
N SER A 23 0.67 -11.97 -21.55
CA SER A 23 0.55 -12.19 -20.11
C SER A 23 -0.58 -13.14 -19.75
N GLU A 24 -1.71 -13.06 -20.46
CA GLU A 24 -2.87 -13.92 -20.20
C GLU A 24 -2.73 -15.31 -20.82
N GLY A 25 -1.82 -15.47 -21.79
CA GLY A 25 -1.57 -16.75 -22.45
C GLY A 25 -2.72 -17.26 -23.30
N ARG A 26 -3.63 -16.38 -23.73
CA ARG A 26 -4.84 -16.75 -24.50
C ARG A 26 -4.54 -17.21 -25.92
N LEU A 27 -3.45 -16.73 -26.51
CA LEU A 27 -3.02 -17.06 -27.87
C LEU A 27 -1.59 -17.60 -27.87
N THR A 28 -1.31 -18.54 -28.77
CA THR A 28 0.04 -18.90 -29.17
C THR A 28 0.73 -17.73 -29.89
N LEU A 29 2.06 -17.80 -30.01
CA LEU A 29 2.81 -16.76 -30.72
C LEU A 29 2.41 -16.66 -32.20
N ASP A 30 2.02 -17.77 -32.81
CA ASP A 30 1.65 -17.83 -34.23
C ASP A 30 0.25 -17.26 -34.46
N GLU A 31 -0.71 -17.58 -33.59
CA GLU A 31 -2.04 -16.96 -33.58
C GLU A 31 -1.98 -15.46 -33.31
N LEU A 32 -1.12 -15.02 -32.38
CA LEU A 32 -0.91 -13.60 -32.11
C LEU A 32 -0.31 -12.87 -33.32
N LEU A 33 0.64 -13.50 -34.04
CA LEU A 33 1.16 -12.92 -35.28
C LEU A 33 0.08 -12.78 -36.35
N GLU A 34 -0.76 -13.79 -36.50
CA GLU A 34 -1.85 -13.76 -37.46
C GLU A 34 -2.88 -12.68 -37.10
N HIS A 35 -3.25 -12.59 -35.82
CA HIS A 35 -4.12 -11.53 -35.32
C HIS A 35 -3.56 -10.14 -35.62
N LEU A 36 -2.27 -9.91 -35.34
CA LEU A 36 -1.59 -8.65 -35.63
C LEU A 36 -1.60 -8.31 -37.13
N ARG A 37 -1.37 -9.30 -38.00
CA ARG A 37 -1.49 -9.08 -39.46
C ARG A 37 -2.92 -8.74 -39.87
N GLY A 38 -3.91 -9.39 -39.29
CA GLY A 38 -5.34 -9.14 -39.59
C GLY A 38 -5.80 -7.71 -39.26
N ILE A 39 -5.14 -7.05 -38.30
CA ILE A 39 -5.40 -5.63 -37.94
C ILE A 39 -4.43 -4.64 -38.61
N GLY A 40 -3.63 -5.09 -39.58
CA GLY A 40 -2.70 -4.24 -40.34
C GLY A 40 -1.36 -3.95 -39.65
N VAL A 41 -1.00 -4.68 -38.59
CA VAL A 41 0.30 -4.54 -37.93
C VAL A 41 1.32 -5.44 -38.61
N GLU A 42 2.21 -4.84 -39.39
CA GLU A 42 3.27 -5.53 -40.12
C GLU A 42 4.65 -5.41 -39.45
N GLY A 43 5.60 -6.24 -39.88
CA GLY A 43 7.00 -6.17 -39.43
C GLY A 43 7.29 -6.72 -38.03
N VAL A 44 6.28 -7.29 -37.35
CA VAL A 44 6.46 -8.04 -36.10
C VAL A 44 6.86 -9.49 -36.44
N SER A 45 7.93 -9.97 -35.80
CA SER A 45 8.39 -11.35 -35.99
C SER A 45 8.09 -12.23 -34.76
N ARG A 46 7.97 -13.54 -35.00
CA ARG A 46 7.76 -14.55 -33.95
C ARG A 46 8.81 -14.46 -32.85
N SER A 47 10.07 -14.30 -33.22
CA SER A 47 11.17 -14.15 -32.27
C SER A 47 11.09 -12.86 -31.45
N ALA A 48 10.52 -11.78 -32.01
CA ALA A 48 10.31 -10.54 -31.25
C ALA A 48 9.23 -10.74 -30.17
N LEU A 49 8.11 -11.39 -30.51
CA LEU A 49 7.07 -11.74 -29.54
C LEU A 49 7.58 -12.75 -28.51
N GLY A 50 8.34 -13.77 -28.92
CA GLY A 50 8.93 -14.74 -28.01
C GLY A 50 9.85 -14.11 -26.95
N ARG A 51 10.73 -13.17 -27.36
CA ARG A 51 11.55 -12.41 -26.40
C ARG A 51 10.71 -11.53 -25.47
N GLN A 52 9.63 -10.95 -25.97
CA GLN A 52 8.73 -10.14 -25.13
C GLN A 52 7.98 -11.01 -24.12
N LYS A 53 7.48 -12.18 -24.56
CA LYS A 53 6.85 -13.18 -23.69
C LYS A 53 7.80 -13.64 -22.59
N GLN A 54 9.05 -13.98 -22.93
CA GLN A 54 10.07 -14.36 -21.95
C GLN A 54 10.30 -13.27 -20.90
N LYS A 55 10.28 -11.98 -21.29
CA LYS A 55 10.40 -10.87 -20.33
C LYS A 55 9.19 -10.80 -19.40
N ILE A 56 7.98 -10.91 -19.95
CA ILE A 56 6.74 -10.91 -19.17
C ILE A 56 6.74 -12.08 -18.19
N ASP A 57 7.03 -13.29 -18.66
CA ASP A 57 7.08 -14.50 -17.84
C ASP A 57 8.12 -14.38 -16.72
N LYS A 58 9.28 -13.77 -17.00
CA LYS A 58 10.32 -13.48 -15.99
C LYS A 58 9.82 -12.53 -14.90
N VAL A 59 9.15 -11.44 -15.28
CA VAL A 59 8.56 -10.49 -14.31
C VAL A 59 7.45 -11.18 -13.50
N ALA A 60 6.58 -11.96 -14.15
CA ALA A 60 5.51 -12.69 -13.49
C ALA A 60 6.05 -13.72 -12.48
N ALA A 61 7.14 -14.43 -12.82
CA ALA A 61 7.82 -15.34 -11.90
C ALA A 61 8.37 -14.62 -10.67
N LYS A 62 9.01 -13.45 -10.86
CA LYS A 62 9.49 -12.62 -9.74
C LYS A 62 8.36 -12.14 -8.85
N LEU A 63 7.25 -11.69 -9.43
CA LEU A 63 6.09 -11.25 -8.65
C LEU A 63 5.50 -12.39 -7.81
N ARG A 64 5.46 -13.62 -8.34
CA ARG A 64 5.04 -14.80 -7.57
C ARG A 64 6.01 -15.09 -6.43
N GLN A 65 7.31 -15.13 -6.71
CA GLN A 65 8.34 -15.39 -5.71
C GLN A 65 8.34 -14.32 -4.60
N SER A 66 8.23 -13.03 -4.97
CA SER A 66 8.10 -11.94 -4.01
C SER A 66 6.88 -12.13 -3.11
N ARG A 67 5.71 -12.48 -3.68
CA ARG A 67 4.50 -12.77 -2.88
C ARG A 67 4.69 -13.94 -1.91
N GLU A 68 5.36 -15.01 -2.34
CA GLU A 68 5.63 -16.18 -1.49
C GLU A 68 6.53 -15.80 -0.30
N ILE A 69 7.63 -15.10 -0.57
CA ILE A 69 8.56 -14.61 0.47
C ILE A 69 7.83 -13.66 1.42
N THR A 70 7.16 -12.63 0.89
CA THR A 70 6.40 -11.67 1.70
C THR A 70 5.34 -12.38 2.56
N SER A 71 4.64 -13.37 2.03
CA SER A 71 3.63 -14.13 2.79
C SER A 71 4.25 -14.92 3.94
N ALA A 72 5.44 -15.50 3.73
CA ALA A 72 6.17 -16.18 4.80
C ALA A 72 6.59 -15.20 5.90
N LEU A 73 7.11 -14.02 5.51
CA LEU A 73 7.52 -12.98 6.46
C LEU A 73 6.32 -12.45 7.27
N VAL A 74 5.19 -12.17 6.61
CA VAL A 74 3.97 -11.71 7.28
C VAL A 74 3.45 -12.73 8.30
N ARG A 75 3.51 -14.03 7.99
CA ARG A 75 3.13 -15.09 8.94
C ARG A 75 4.00 -15.08 10.21
N GLU A 76 5.28 -14.77 10.08
CA GLU A 76 6.21 -14.67 11.22
C GLU A 76 5.96 -13.41 12.09
N LEU A 77 5.43 -12.34 11.48
CA LEU A 77 5.15 -11.07 12.16
C LEU A 77 3.83 -11.06 12.96
N GLY A 78 2.93 -12.00 12.68
CA GLY A 78 1.60 -12.08 13.28
C GLY A 78 0.58 -11.12 12.65
N GLU A 79 -0.68 -11.54 12.64
CA GLU A 79 -1.79 -10.82 11.96
C GLU A 79 -1.98 -9.40 12.51
N ASP A 80 -1.81 -9.22 13.81
CA ASP A 80 -1.85 -7.97 14.54
C ASP A 80 -0.93 -6.87 13.97
N SER A 81 0.24 -7.25 13.46
CA SER A 81 1.25 -6.33 12.92
C SER A 81 0.94 -5.87 11.50
N THR A 82 0.00 -6.54 10.83
CA THR A 82 -0.32 -6.33 9.40
C THR A 82 -1.79 -6.00 9.16
N ALA A 83 -2.57 -5.89 10.24
CA ALA A 83 -3.97 -5.48 10.20
C ALA A 83 -4.15 -3.98 9.90
N GLY A 84 -5.34 -3.63 9.40
CA GLY A 84 -5.70 -2.25 9.07
C GLY A 84 -5.06 -1.70 7.80
N GLU A 85 -5.36 -0.45 7.48
CA GLU A 85 -4.87 0.23 6.27
C GLU A 85 -3.35 0.38 6.28
N GLN A 86 -2.78 0.76 7.42
CA GLN A 86 -1.33 0.95 7.56
C GLN A 86 -0.57 -0.38 7.51
N GLY A 87 -1.08 -1.44 8.14
CA GLY A 87 -0.49 -2.77 8.03
C GLY A 87 -0.46 -3.27 6.58
N ARG A 88 -1.54 -3.05 5.82
CA ARG A 88 -1.58 -3.36 4.38
C ARG A 88 -0.55 -2.55 3.57
N LEU A 89 -0.39 -1.27 3.86
CA LEU A 89 0.62 -0.41 3.21
C LEU A 89 2.05 -0.89 3.49
N LEU A 90 2.33 -1.30 4.73
CA LEU A 90 3.61 -1.87 5.14
C LEU A 90 3.90 -3.18 4.38
N VAL A 91 2.91 -4.06 4.24
CA VAL A 91 3.04 -5.30 3.46
C VAL A 91 3.28 -5.02 1.97
N GLU A 92 2.62 -4.01 1.40
CA GLU A 92 2.85 -3.61 0.00
C GLU A 92 4.26 -3.07 -0.20
N THR A 93 4.73 -2.24 0.73
CA THR A 93 6.09 -1.69 0.72
C THR A 93 7.14 -2.80 0.80
N LEU A 94 6.96 -3.78 1.69
CA LEU A 94 7.83 -4.94 1.79
C LEU A 94 7.87 -5.73 0.47
N ARG A 95 6.72 -5.94 -0.17
CA ARG A 95 6.66 -6.65 -1.45
C ARG A 95 7.49 -5.97 -2.53
N GLY A 96 7.46 -4.62 -2.56
CA GLY A 96 8.31 -3.80 -3.41
C GLY A 96 9.79 -4.03 -3.14
N MET A 97 10.22 -3.93 -1.87
CA MET A 97 11.62 -4.15 -1.48
C MET A 97 12.11 -5.57 -1.81
N VAL A 98 11.29 -6.59 -1.57
CA VAL A 98 11.62 -7.99 -1.94
C VAL A 98 11.73 -8.13 -3.46
N TYR A 99 10.83 -7.49 -4.22
CA TYR A 99 10.90 -7.49 -5.67
C TYR A 99 12.19 -6.86 -6.19
N ASP A 100 12.58 -5.70 -5.65
CA ASP A 100 13.81 -4.99 -6.02
C ASP A 100 15.05 -5.84 -5.69
N HIS A 101 15.08 -6.47 -4.52
CA HIS A 101 16.17 -7.38 -4.15
C HIS A 101 16.26 -8.59 -5.10
N LEU A 102 15.14 -9.22 -5.44
CA LEU A 102 15.10 -10.30 -6.45
C LEU A 102 15.53 -9.82 -7.83
N GLN A 103 15.34 -8.53 -8.14
CA GLN A 103 15.80 -7.93 -9.38
C GLN A 103 17.33 -7.80 -9.40
N GLU A 104 17.92 -7.28 -8.33
CA GLU A 104 19.37 -7.15 -8.15
C GLU A 104 20.08 -8.51 -8.25
N CYS A 105 19.61 -9.52 -7.49
CA CYS A 105 20.17 -10.88 -7.54
C CYS A 105 20.22 -11.44 -8.97
N ILE A 106 19.19 -11.16 -9.77
CA ILE A 106 19.13 -11.64 -11.15
C ILE A 106 20.07 -10.87 -12.07
N ASP A 107 20.20 -9.56 -11.88
CA ASP A 107 21.05 -8.72 -12.71
C ASP A 107 22.54 -8.99 -12.41
N GLU A 108 22.87 -9.32 -11.17
CA GLU A 108 24.21 -9.72 -10.72
C GLU A 108 24.49 -11.23 -10.92
N GLY A 109 23.46 -12.03 -11.21
CA GLY A 109 23.58 -13.50 -11.25
C GLY A 109 23.89 -14.12 -9.88
N ALA A 110 23.57 -13.41 -8.80
CA ALA A 110 23.77 -13.83 -7.43
C ALA A 110 22.55 -14.59 -6.88
N PRO A 111 22.75 -15.57 -5.99
CA PRO A 111 21.64 -16.18 -5.27
C PRO A 111 20.97 -15.18 -4.32
N VAL A 112 19.72 -15.44 -3.98
CA VAL A 112 19.01 -14.69 -2.94
C VAL A 112 19.67 -14.98 -1.59
N ASP A 113 20.13 -13.94 -0.89
CA ASP A 113 20.73 -14.09 0.44
C ASP A 113 19.61 -14.11 1.51
N PRO A 114 19.44 -15.22 2.25
CA PRO A 114 18.46 -15.30 3.34
C PRO A 114 18.67 -14.22 4.41
N LYS A 115 19.91 -13.76 4.63
CA LYS A 115 20.22 -12.73 5.63
C LYS A 115 19.63 -11.37 5.26
N ASN A 116 19.63 -11.03 3.97
CA ASN A 116 19.01 -9.80 3.47
C ASN A 116 17.49 -9.85 3.65
N LEU A 117 16.87 -11.00 3.35
CA LEU A 117 15.45 -11.21 3.59
C LEU A 117 15.07 -11.10 5.07
N MET A 118 15.86 -11.69 5.97
CA MET A 118 15.65 -11.57 7.42
C MET A 118 15.83 -10.13 7.92
N THR A 119 16.73 -9.37 7.31
CA THR A 119 16.94 -7.95 7.64
C THR A 119 15.73 -7.11 7.22
N LEU A 120 15.20 -7.33 6.02
CA LEU A 120 13.96 -6.70 5.54
C LEU A 120 12.76 -7.06 6.43
N ALA A 121 12.64 -8.34 6.83
CA ALA A 121 11.59 -8.81 7.73
C ALA A 121 11.65 -8.11 9.10
N ARG A 122 12.84 -7.97 9.67
CA ARG A 122 13.04 -7.28 10.95
C ARG A 122 12.72 -5.80 10.84
N ALA A 123 13.17 -5.13 9.79
CA ALA A 123 12.82 -3.73 9.54
C ALA A 123 11.30 -3.54 9.44
N LEU A 124 10.59 -4.45 8.76
CA LEU A 124 9.13 -4.42 8.70
C LEU A 124 8.49 -4.59 10.08
N LYS A 125 9.00 -5.53 10.89
CA LYS A 125 8.53 -5.73 12.26
C LYS A 125 8.63 -4.46 13.10
N ASP A 126 9.80 -3.82 13.04
CA ASP A 126 10.10 -2.62 13.82
C ASP A 126 9.19 -1.47 13.37
N MET A 127 8.95 -1.32 12.06
CA MET A 127 8.01 -0.33 11.52
C MET A 127 6.55 -0.60 11.92
N ALA A 128 6.10 -1.85 11.86
CA ALA A 128 4.75 -2.24 12.27
C ALA A 128 4.53 -1.95 13.76
N GLN A 129 5.50 -2.30 14.60
CA GLN A 129 5.45 -2.02 16.03
C GLN A 129 5.42 -0.51 16.32
N ALA A 130 6.29 0.27 15.68
CA ALA A 130 6.30 1.72 15.82
C ALA A 130 4.97 2.35 15.41
N THR A 131 4.39 1.90 14.30
CA THR A 131 3.09 2.38 13.81
C THR A 131 1.97 2.08 14.81
N ARG A 132 1.94 0.87 15.39
CA ARG A 132 0.97 0.50 16.42
C ARG A 132 1.11 1.37 17.67
N MET A 133 2.35 1.59 18.12
CA MET A 133 2.62 2.46 19.28
C MET A 133 2.12 3.89 19.05
N SER A 134 2.31 4.45 17.85
CA SER A 134 1.77 5.77 17.49
C SER A 134 0.24 5.80 17.51
N GLN A 135 -0.43 4.77 16.97
CA GLN A 135 -1.89 4.67 17.00
C GLN A 135 -2.44 4.57 18.42
N ASP A 136 -1.84 3.71 19.25
CA ASP A 136 -2.23 3.56 20.65
C ASP A 136 -2.05 4.89 21.42
N TYR A 137 -0.99 5.63 21.11
CA TYR A 137 -0.77 6.96 21.68
C TYR A 137 -1.83 7.98 21.23
N GLU A 138 -2.16 8.04 19.93
CA GLU A 138 -3.21 8.93 19.42
C GLU A 138 -4.59 8.61 20.01
N LEU A 139 -4.92 7.32 20.18
CA LEU A 139 -6.16 6.89 20.82
C LEU A 139 -6.21 7.33 22.28
N LYS A 140 -5.12 7.14 23.03
CA LYS A 140 -5.00 7.62 24.41
C LYS A 140 -5.16 9.13 24.50
N LEU A 141 -4.49 9.88 23.62
CA LEU A 141 -4.57 11.34 23.59
C LEU A 141 -6.01 11.81 23.30
N LYS A 142 -6.72 11.17 22.36
CA LYS A 142 -8.13 11.48 22.07
C LYS A 142 -9.05 11.16 23.24
N GLU A 143 -8.84 10.02 23.90
CA GLU A 143 -9.62 9.61 25.08
C GLU A 143 -9.37 10.56 26.27
N GLU A 144 -8.13 10.95 26.51
CA GLU A 144 -7.76 11.95 27.53
C GLU A 144 -8.39 13.31 27.23
N ALA A 145 -8.31 13.79 25.98
CA ALA A 145 -8.95 15.03 25.57
C ALA A 145 -10.47 14.98 25.72
N ARG A 146 -11.11 13.84 25.41
CA ARG A 146 -12.55 13.65 25.61
C ARG A 146 -12.91 13.73 27.10
N ARG A 147 -12.19 13.02 27.97
CA ARG A 147 -12.42 13.04 29.42
C ARG A 147 -12.20 14.43 30.01
N GLU A 148 -11.18 15.16 29.55
CA GLU A 148 -10.93 16.51 30.01
C GLU A 148 -12.07 17.46 29.58
N ALA A 149 -12.56 17.33 28.35
CA ALA A 149 -13.69 18.10 27.87
C ALA A 149 -14.97 17.78 28.64
N GLU A 150 -15.28 16.49 28.87
CA GLU A 150 -16.41 16.03 29.69
C GLU A 150 -16.35 16.64 31.10
N ARG A 151 -15.19 16.56 31.77
CA ARG A 151 -14.99 17.15 33.11
C ARG A 151 -15.19 18.68 33.09
N LYS A 152 -14.63 19.38 32.11
CA LYS A 152 -14.80 20.84 31.96
C LYS A 152 -16.27 21.23 31.75
N VAL A 153 -17.03 20.43 30.98
CA VAL A 153 -18.47 20.64 30.80
C VAL A 153 -19.22 20.41 32.11
N GLU A 154 -18.92 19.35 32.85
CA GLU A 154 -19.56 19.02 34.12
C GLU A 154 -19.28 20.07 35.21
N GLU A 155 -18.03 20.56 35.29
CA GLU A 155 -17.63 21.68 36.15
C GLU A 155 -18.36 22.97 35.77
N ALA A 156 -18.45 23.27 34.47
CA ALA A 156 -19.16 24.45 33.98
C ALA A 156 -20.66 24.38 34.27
N ALA A 157 -21.28 23.21 34.08
CA ALA A 157 -22.69 22.97 34.38
C ALA A 157 -22.97 23.14 35.88
N SER A 158 -22.11 22.56 36.73
CA SER A 158 -22.23 22.66 38.19
C SER A 158 -22.09 24.10 38.69
N ARG A 159 -21.09 24.83 38.17
CA ARG A 159 -20.91 26.27 38.48
C ARG A 159 -22.09 27.11 37.99
N ALA A 160 -22.56 26.87 36.77
CA ALA A 160 -23.71 27.58 36.22
C ALA A 160 -24.94 27.32 37.09
N ALA A 161 -25.24 26.07 37.45
CA ALA A 161 -26.37 25.71 38.30
C ALA A 161 -26.33 26.44 39.65
N ALA A 162 -25.16 26.50 40.30
CA ALA A 162 -24.98 27.24 41.55
C ALA A 162 -25.20 28.77 41.41
N GLN A 163 -24.98 29.33 40.21
CA GLN A 163 -25.11 30.77 39.94
C GLN A 163 -26.44 31.15 39.25
N SER A 164 -27.32 30.19 38.94
CA SER A 164 -28.48 30.42 38.07
C SER A 164 -29.79 30.73 38.78
N ALA A 165 -29.74 31.12 40.06
CA ALA A 165 -30.95 31.54 40.77
C ALA A 165 -31.58 32.77 40.08
N GLY A 166 -32.76 32.58 39.47
CA GLY A 166 -33.51 33.63 38.77
C GLY A 166 -33.19 33.80 37.27
N LEU A 167 -32.35 32.94 36.67
CA LEU A 167 -32.07 32.97 35.23
C LEU A 167 -33.06 32.12 34.43
N THR A 168 -33.34 32.55 33.19
CA THR A 168 -34.03 31.71 32.19
C THR A 168 -33.13 30.55 31.71
N PRO A 169 -33.71 29.45 31.17
CA PRO A 169 -32.92 28.33 30.65
C PRO A 169 -31.87 28.73 29.61
N GLU A 170 -32.20 29.66 28.72
CA GLU A 170 -31.27 30.19 27.71
C GLU A 170 -30.11 30.97 28.35
N GLN A 171 -30.39 31.78 29.37
CA GLN A 171 -29.36 32.53 30.10
C GLN A 171 -28.43 31.61 30.91
N ALA A 172 -28.97 30.55 31.52
CA ALA A 172 -28.19 29.55 32.23
C ALA A 172 -27.27 28.77 31.28
N LEU A 173 -27.75 28.44 30.06
CA LEU A 173 -26.95 27.79 29.03
C LEU A 173 -25.81 28.69 28.52
N GLU A 174 -26.08 29.98 28.24
CA GLU A 174 -25.02 30.92 27.84
C GLU A 174 -23.99 31.14 28.94
N ARG A 175 -24.43 31.20 30.22
CA ARG A 175 -23.52 31.26 31.37
C ARG A 175 -22.62 30.01 31.43
N MET A 176 -23.18 28.82 31.26
CA MET A 176 -22.42 27.57 31.23
C MET A 176 -21.38 27.56 30.10
N LYS A 177 -21.75 27.99 28.89
CA LYS A 177 -20.82 28.10 27.76
C LYS A 177 -19.68 29.09 28.04
N ALA A 178 -20.00 30.25 28.62
CA ALA A 178 -18.98 31.24 28.98
C ALA A 178 -18.02 30.70 30.04
N ILE A 179 -18.52 29.97 31.04
CA ILE A 179 -17.69 29.31 32.06
C ILE A 179 -16.76 28.26 31.43
N TYR A 180 -17.29 27.42 30.54
CA TYR A 180 -16.52 26.41 29.82
C TYR A 180 -15.39 27.01 28.98
N ARG A 181 -15.64 28.17 28.33
CA ARG A 181 -14.64 28.89 27.54
C ARG A 181 -13.65 29.70 28.37
N GLY A 182 -13.87 29.84 29.68
CA GLY A 182 -13.07 30.70 30.55
C GLY A 182 -13.39 32.21 30.41
N GLU A 183 -14.57 32.55 29.89
CA GLU A 183 -15.04 33.91 29.63
C GLU A 183 -15.89 34.50 30.77
N ALA A 184 -16.14 33.72 31.85
CA ALA A 184 -17.08 34.06 32.95
C ALA A 184 -16.56 33.84 34.36
#